data_AF-A0A818N9M2-F1
#
_entry.id   AF-A0A818N9M2-F1
#
_cell.length_a   1.000
_cell.length_b   1.000
_cell.length_c   1.000
_cell.angle_alpha   90.00
_cell.angle_beta   90.00
_cell.angle_gamma   90.00
#
_symmetry.space_group_name_H-M   'P 1'
#
loop_
_entity.id
_entity.type
_entity.pdbx_description
1 polymer ?
#
loop_
_entity_poly.entity_id
_entity_poly.type
_entity_poly.pdbx_seq_one_letter_code
_entity_poly.pdbx_strand_id
1 'polypeptide(L)'
;MASLSSQKTPCTSDGCKSVGILKCEGCSQIFCRKHVNEHRDLLNHQLDEIVLEHDALQKLFVEEKSKENYYDHLLKQIDKWEQESIMKIQQTANEARQQIEILFSSQKAMVSTELHNQAEELRKARIDDDFVETDLHKWINMLEKVQHNVNNFIHSTTVSEDSTELGVVLYFYFIK
;
A
#
# COMPACT_ATOMS: atom_id res chain seq x y z
N MET A 1 75.43 -30.35 -24.88
CA MET A 1 74.86 -29.82 -26.13
C MET A 1 73.36 -30.05 -26.09
N ALA A 2 72.57 -28.98 -26.08
CA ALA A 2 71.11 -29.05 -25.96
C ALA A 2 70.47 -29.25 -27.35
N SER A 3 69.81 -30.37 -27.56
CA SER A 3 68.94 -30.59 -28.72
C SER A 3 67.51 -30.22 -28.33
N LEU A 4 67.12 -28.98 -28.59
CA LEU A 4 65.71 -28.55 -28.54
C LEU A 4 64.97 -29.15 -29.73
N SER A 5 64.36 -30.32 -29.54
CA SER A 5 63.36 -30.85 -30.45
C SER A 5 62.13 -29.94 -30.35
N SER A 6 61.98 -29.03 -31.32
CA SER A 6 60.80 -28.18 -31.44
C SER A 6 59.62 -29.05 -31.90
N GLN A 7 58.93 -29.66 -30.93
CA GLN A 7 57.70 -30.42 -31.18
C GLN A 7 56.63 -29.43 -31.66
N LYS A 8 56.40 -29.42 -32.97
CA LYS A 8 55.44 -28.56 -33.62
C LYS A 8 54.02 -29.05 -33.31
N THR A 9 53.29 -28.33 -32.48
CA THR A 9 51.91 -28.67 -32.10
C THR A 9 50.96 -28.47 -33.30
N PRO A 10 50.05 -29.41 -33.60
CA PRO A 10 49.11 -29.28 -34.71
C PRO A 10 48.03 -28.23 -34.40
N CYS A 11 47.41 -27.70 -35.46
CA CYS A 11 46.23 -26.85 -35.36
C CYS A 11 45.03 -27.64 -34.83
N THR A 12 44.26 -27.04 -33.91
CA THR A 12 43.08 -27.63 -33.26
C THR A 12 41.82 -27.60 -34.16
N SER A 13 41.84 -26.89 -35.29
CA SER A 13 40.70 -26.84 -36.22
C SER A 13 40.47 -28.19 -36.91
N ASP A 14 39.21 -28.63 -36.96
CA ASP A 14 38.82 -29.93 -37.52
C ASP A 14 39.28 -30.10 -38.98
N GLY A 15 39.96 -31.22 -39.25
CA GLY A 15 40.50 -31.51 -40.59
C GLY A 15 41.76 -30.72 -40.98
N CYS A 16 42.30 -29.86 -40.10
CA CYS A 16 43.52 -29.10 -40.40
C CYS A 16 44.79 -29.90 -40.06
N LYS A 17 45.61 -30.19 -41.08
CA LYS A 17 46.93 -30.84 -40.90
C LYS A 17 48.09 -29.86 -40.72
N SER A 18 47.81 -28.55 -40.69
CA SER A 18 48.84 -27.52 -40.57
C SER A 18 49.36 -27.40 -39.15
N VAL A 19 50.62 -26.97 -39.02
CA VAL A 19 51.24 -26.67 -37.73
C VAL A 19 50.60 -25.43 -37.12
N GLY A 20 50.28 -25.52 -35.84
CA GLY A 20 49.83 -24.41 -35.02
C GLY A 20 50.97 -23.44 -34.73
N ILE A 21 50.70 -22.15 -34.90
CA ILE A 21 51.70 -21.10 -34.70
C ILE A 21 51.37 -20.18 -33.52
N LEU A 22 50.10 -20.13 -33.11
CA LEU A 22 49.59 -19.25 -32.07
C LEU A 22 48.58 -19.99 -31.21
N LYS A 23 48.67 -19.81 -29.89
CA LYS A 23 47.68 -20.27 -28.92
C LYS A 23 46.79 -19.08 -28.53
N CYS A 24 45.48 -19.27 -28.54
CA CYS A 24 44.54 -18.29 -28.01
C CYS A 24 44.47 -18.44 -26.49
N GLU A 25 44.75 -17.38 -25.73
CA GLU A 25 44.66 -17.43 -24.26
C GLU A 25 43.21 -17.57 -23.76
N GLY A 26 42.23 -17.09 -24.53
CA GLY A 26 40.81 -17.15 -24.15
C GLY A 26 40.23 -18.56 -24.19
N CYS A 27 40.43 -19.31 -25.28
CA CYS A 27 39.91 -20.67 -25.44
C CYS A 27 40.98 -21.78 -25.28
N SER A 28 42.24 -21.41 -25.07
CA SER A 28 43.40 -22.32 -24.99
C SER A 28 43.66 -23.19 -26.22
N GLN A 29 42.98 -22.95 -27.35
CA GLN A 29 43.17 -23.68 -28.61
C GLN A 29 44.38 -23.14 -29.40
N ILE A 30 45.01 -24.01 -30.20
CA ILE A 30 46.20 -23.67 -30.99
C ILE A 30 45.81 -23.64 -32.48
N PHE A 31 46.10 -22.54 -33.16
CA PHE A 31 45.68 -22.32 -34.53
C PHE A 31 46.85 -22.13 -35.48
N CYS A 32 46.69 -22.56 -36.73
CA CYS A 32 47.54 -22.14 -37.83
C CYS A 32 47.17 -20.72 -38.28
N ARG A 33 47.97 -20.10 -39.15
CA ARG A 33 47.75 -18.72 -39.61
C ARG A 33 46.37 -18.45 -40.21
N LYS A 34 45.75 -19.44 -40.85
CA LYS A 34 44.41 -19.31 -41.44
C LYS A 34 43.33 -19.33 -40.35
N HIS A 35 43.33 -20.38 -39.53
CA HIS A 35 42.29 -20.58 -38.51
C HIS A 35 42.36 -19.58 -37.36
N VAL A 36 43.52 -18.94 -37.09
CA VAL A 36 43.59 -17.86 -36.10
C VAL A 36 42.85 -16.60 -36.58
N ASN A 37 42.88 -16.32 -37.89
CA ASN A 37 42.12 -15.21 -38.47
C ASN A 37 40.62 -15.53 -38.46
N GLU A 38 40.23 -16.73 -38.88
CA GLU A 38 38.82 -17.16 -38.84
C GLU A 38 38.26 -17.15 -37.42
N HIS A 39 39.04 -17.60 -36.42
CA HIS A 39 38.67 -17.51 -35.02
C HIS A 39 38.49 -16.05 -34.57
N ARG A 40 39.36 -15.15 -35.01
CA ARG A 40 39.27 -13.72 -34.68
C ARG A 40 38.07 -13.06 -35.35
N ASP A 41 37.77 -13.42 -36.59
CA ASP A 41 36.61 -12.92 -37.34
C ASP A 41 35.31 -13.37 -36.66
N LEU A 42 35.24 -14.62 -36.19
CA LEU A 42 34.10 -15.12 -35.41
C LEU A 42 33.90 -14.32 -34.11
N LEU A 43 34.97 -14.04 -33.36
CA LEU A 43 34.90 -13.25 -32.13
C LEU A 43 34.46 -11.81 -32.41
N ASN A 44 34.92 -11.21 -33.50
CA ASN A 44 34.48 -9.86 -33.90
C ASN A 44 32.98 -9.87 -34.24
N HIS A 45 32.49 -10.86 -34.98
CA HIS A 45 31.06 -11.00 -35.26
C HIS A 45 30.21 -11.14 -33.99
N GLN A 46 30.64 -11.95 -33.04
CA GLN A 46 29.95 -12.08 -31.74
C GLN A 46 29.96 -10.76 -30.96
N LEU A 47 31.05 -10.01 -31.00
CA LEU A 47 31.13 -8.70 -30.35
C LEU A 47 30.21 -7.68 -31.03
N ASP A 48 30.15 -7.67 -32.36
CA ASP A 48 29.24 -6.80 -33.11
C ASP A 48 27.78 -7.09 -32.75
N GLU A 49 27.39 -8.36 -32.60
CA GLU A 49 26.06 -8.76 -32.13
C GLU A 49 25.77 -8.22 -30.71
N ILE A 50 26.73 -8.39 -29.78
CA ILE A 50 26.59 -7.88 -28.41
C ILE A 50 26.46 -6.36 -28.38
N VAL A 51 27.23 -5.64 -29.21
CA VAL A 51 27.16 -4.18 -29.31
C VAL A 51 25.81 -3.75 -29.86
N LEU A 52 25.29 -4.43 -30.89
CA LEU A 52 23.96 -4.14 -31.43
C LEU A 52 22.85 -4.37 -30.41
N GLU A 53 22.91 -5.45 -29.62
CA GLU A 53 21.95 -5.71 -28.55
C GLU A 53 22.04 -4.66 -27.43
N HIS A 54 23.26 -4.30 -27.02
CA HIS A 54 23.50 -3.25 -26.03
C HIS A 54 22.89 -1.91 -26.47
N ASP A 55 23.16 -1.50 -27.71
CA ASP A 55 22.67 -0.23 -28.25
C ASP A 55 21.14 -0.23 -28.40
N ALA A 56 20.55 -1.38 -28.75
CA ALA A 56 19.10 -1.55 -28.78
C ALA A 56 18.49 -1.40 -27.38
N LEU A 57 19.06 -2.03 -26.36
CA LEU A 57 18.61 -1.91 -24.97
C LEU A 57 18.76 -0.47 -24.45
N GLN A 58 19.90 0.18 -24.73
CA GLN A 58 20.14 1.56 -24.35
C GLN A 58 19.11 2.49 -25.00
N LYS A 59 18.82 2.29 -26.30
CA LYS A 59 17.81 3.05 -27.01
C LYS A 59 16.41 2.84 -26.42
N LEU A 60 16.01 1.60 -26.15
CA LEU A 60 14.74 1.29 -25.49
C LEU A 60 14.62 2.02 -24.14
N PHE A 61 15.66 1.96 -23.31
CA PHE A 61 15.65 2.61 -22.00
C PHE A 61 15.56 4.14 -22.09
N VAL A 62 16.25 4.77 -23.05
CA VAL A 62 16.20 6.22 -23.27
C VAL A 62 14.87 6.65 -23.89
N GLU A 63 14.32 5.90 -24.84
CA GLU A 63 12.99 6.15 -25.43
C GLU A 63 11.85 5.88 -24.44
N GLU A 64 12.05 4.99 -23.47
CA GLU A 64 11.09 4.77 -22.39
C GLU A 64 11.12 5.92 -21.37
N LYS A 65 12.29 6.53 -21.13
CA LYS A 65 12.38 7.79 -20.38
C LYS A 65 11.68 8.96 -21.09
N SER A 66 11.66 9.00 -22.43
CA SER A 66 10.91 10.04 -23.17
C SER A 66 9.40 9.78 -23.19
N LYS A 67 8.95 8.60 -22.73
CA LYS A 67 7.56 8.37 -22.27
C LYS A 67 7.41 8.81 -20.82
N GLU A 68 7.78 10.07 -20.52
CA GLU A 68 7.55 10.79 -19.24
C GLU A 68 6.12 10.66 -18.69
N ASN A 69 5.18 10.15 -19.48
CA ASN A 69 3.79 9.95 -19.12
C ASN A 69 3.54 8.81 -18.10
N TYR A 70 4.31 7.71 -18.08
CA TYR A 70 3.93 6.56 -17.21
C TYR A 70 4.25 6.81 -15.73
N TYR A 71 5.46 7.29 -15.43
CA TYR A 71 5.85 7.64 -14.06
C TYR A 71 4.97 8.76 -13.50
N ASP A 72 4.76 9.82 -14.27
CA ASP A 72 3.88 10.93 -13.89
C ASP A 72 2.42 10.47 -13.71
N HIS A 73 1.95 9.53 -14.53
CA HIS A 73 0.62 8.93 -14.37
C HIS A 73 0.49 8.10 -13.10
N LEU A 74 1.53 7.36 -12.70
CA LEU A 74 1.55 6.65 -11.41
C LEU A 74 1.53 7.62 -10.24
N LEU A 75 2.34 8.68 -10.27
CA LEU A 75 2.32 9.71 -9.24
C LEU A 75 0.95 10.37 -9.11
N LYS A 76 0.32 10.74 -10.23
CA LYS A 76 -1.05 11.30 -10.23
C LYS A 76 -2.09 10.34 -9.63
N GLN A 77 -1.93 9.03 -9.85
CA GLN A 77 -2.81 8.04 -9.22
C GLN A 77 -2.61 7.97 -7.72
N ILE A 78 -1.36 8.05 -7.24
CA ILE A 78 -1.03 8.10 -5.82
C ILE A 78 -1.61 9.37 -5.19
N ASP A 79 -1.39 10.54 -5.80
CA ASP A 79 -1.92 11.83 -5.32
C ASP A 79 -3.45 11.81 -5.25
N LYS A 80 -4.10 11.25 -6.29
CA LYS A 80 -5.56 11.11 -6.32
C LYS A 80 -6.06 10.19 -5.21
N TRP A 81 -5.42 9.03 -5.04
CA TRP A 81 -5.77 8.09 -3.98
C TRP A 81 -5.59 8.71 -2.59
N GLU A 82 -4.52 9.46 -2.37
CA GLU A 82 -4.26 10.17 -1.11
C GLU A 82 -5.38 11.19 -0.83
N GLN A 83 -5.68 12.06 -1.80
CA GLN A 83 -6.72 13.07 -1.67
C GLN A 83 -8.10 12.45 -1.38
N GLU A 84 -8.49 11.43 -2.16
CA GLU A 84 -9.77 10.75 -1.95
C GLU A 84 -9.84 10.05 -0.59
N SER A 85 -8.74 9.47 -0.12
CA SER A 85 -8.68 8.81 1.18
C SER A 85 -8.81 9.81 2.33
N ILE A 86 -8.11 10.95 2.26
CA ILE A 86 -8.24 12.03 3.23
C ILE A 86 -9.68 12.55 3.28
N MET A 87 -10.28 12.79 2.11
CA MET A 87 -11.67 13.25 2.02
C MET A 87 -12.65 12.26 2.67
N LYS A 88 -12.51 10.96 2.40
CA LYS A 88 -13.35 9.93 3.01
C LYS A 88 -13.22 9.90 4.53
N ILE A 89 -11.98 9.92 5.04
CA ILE A 89 -11.72 9.95 6.50
C ILE A 89 -12.37 11.18 7.14
N GLN A 90 -12.20 12.35 6.54
CA GLN A 90 -12.78 13.58 7.04
C GLN A 90 -14.31 13.56 7.00
N GLN A 91 -14.90 13.05 5.92
CA GLN A 91 -16.34 12.89 5.79
C GLN A 91 -16.89 11.96 6.88
N THR A 92 -16.35 10.75 7.01
CA THR A 92 -16.79 9.78 8.02
C THR A 92 -16.63 10.33 9.43
N ALA A 93 -15.52 11.02 9.72
CA ALA A 93 -15.32 11.67 11.02
C ALA A 93 -16.35 12.76 11.29
N ASN A 94 -16.74 13.55 10.28
CA ASN A 94 -17.77 14.58 10.42
C ASN A 94 -19.16 13.99 10.60
N GLU A 95 -19.50 12.93 9.87
CA GLU A 95 -20.75 12.20 10.04
C GLU A 95 -20.86 11.61 11.46
N ALA A 96 -19.78 11.02 11.97
CA ALA A 96 -19.73 10.51 13.34
C ALA A 96 -19.92 11.63 14.38
N ARG A 97 -19.27 12.79 14.20
CA ARG A 97 -19.46 13.97 15.08
C ARG A 97 -20.91 14.44 15.08
N GLN A 98 -21.54 14.54 13.91
CA GLN A 98 -22.94 14.96 13.79
C GLN A 98 -23.89 13.95 14.46
N GLN A 99 -23.64 12.65 14.30
CA GLN A 99 -24.44 11.62 14.96
C GLN A 99 -24.35 11.74 16.48
N ILE A 100 -23.14 11.93 17.03
CA ILE A 100 -22.94 12.16 18.47
C ILE A 100 -23.71 13.41 18.92
N GLU A 101 -23.62 14.52 18.18
CA GLU A 101 -24.33 15.76 18.53
C GLU A 101 -25.86 15.57 18.55
N ILE A 102 -26.42 14.87 17.58
CA ILE A 102 -27.85 14.54 17.51
C ILE A 102 -28.26 13.63 18.68
N LEU A 103 -27.45 12.61 19.00
CA LEU A 103 -27.71 11.70 20.11
C LEU A 103 -27.69 12.45 21.46
N PHE A 104 -26.68 13.29 21.70
CA PHE A 104 -26.58 14.04 22.96
C PHE A 104 -27.68 15.10 23.08
N SER A 105 -28.00 15.82 22.00
CA SER A 105 -29.05 16.85 22.02
C SER A 105 -30.44 16.24 22.24
N SER A 106 -30.76 15.13 21.57
CA SER A 106 -32.03 14.41 21.78
C SER A 106 -32.14 13.86 23.19
N GLN A 107 -31.09 13.22 23.72
CA GLN A 107 -31.07 12.73 25.09
C GLN A 107 -31.25 13.87 26.11
N LYS A 108 -30.55 14.99 25.92
CA LYS A 108 -30.68 16.16 26.78
C LYS A 108 -32.10 16.71 26.79
N ALA A 109 -32.74 16.81 25.62
CA ALA A 109 -34.12 17.28 25.50
C ALA A 109 -35.11 16.34 26.20
N MET A 110 -34.93 15.02 26.05
CA MET A 110 -35.77 14.02 26.70
C MET A 110 -35.65 14.09 28.23
N VAL A 111 -34.43 14.10 28.77
CA VAL A 111 -34.18 14.22 30.22
C VAL A 111 -34.72 15.54 30.77
N SER A 112 -34.51 16.65 30.05
CA SER A 112 -35.02 17.96 30.46
C SER A 112 -36.55 17.99 30.53
N THR A 113 -37.23 17.37 29.57
CA THR A 113 -38.70 17.29 29.54
C THR A 113 -39.22 16.46 30.71
N GLU A 114 -38.61 15.30 30.95
CA GLU A 114 -38.99 14.41 32.05
C GLU A 114 -38.82 15.09 33.41
N LEU A 115 -37.66 15.71 33.66
CA LEU A 115 -37.41 16.46 34.91
C LEU A 115 -38.36 17.65 35.07
N HIS A 116 -38.70 18.34 33.98
CA HIS A 116 -39.66 19.45 34.03
C HIS A 116 -41.07 18.96 34.42
N ASN A 117 -41.56 17.89 33.80
CA ASN A 117 -42.86 17.32 34.12
C ASN A 117 -42.93 16.85 35.58
N GLN A 118 -41.87 16.20 36.07
CA GLN A 118 -41.76 15.78 37.47
C GLN A 118 -41.75 16.98 38.43
N ALA A 119 -41.05 18.06 38.08
CA ALA A 119 -41.05 19.28 38.89
C ALA A 119 -42.44 19.91 39.00
N GLU A 120 -43.23 19.90 37.92
CA GLU A 120 -44.60 20.39 37.92
C GLU A 120 -45.54 19.50 38.76
N GLU A 121 -45.43 18.17 38.68
CA GLU A 121 -46.18 17.26 39.56
C GLU A 121 -45.87 17.52 41.03
N LEU A 122 -44.58 17.60 41.39
CA LEU A 122 -44.13 17.86 42.76
C LEU A 122 -44.59 19.23 43.27
N ARG A 123 -44.57 20.25 42.40
CA ARG A 123 -45.03 21.59 42.75
C ARG A 123 -46.52 21.61 43.03
N LYS A 124 -47.33 20.96 42.20
CA LYS A 124 -48.79 20.84 42.40
C LYS A 124 -49.12 20.14 43.70
N ALA A 125 -48.57 18.95 43.93
CA ALA A 125 -48.82 18.20 45.15
C ALA A 125 -48.43 18.97 46.43
N ARG A 126 -47.36 19.79 46.37
CA ARG A 126 -46.99 20.67 47.47
C ARG A 126 -47.98 21.81 47.70
N ILE A 127 -48.55 22.37 46.63
CA ILE A 127 -49.52 23.47 46.73
C ILE A 127 -50.86 22.94 47.23
N ASP A 128 -51.29 21.79 46.71
CA ASP A 128 -52.56 21.16 47.02
C ASP A 128 -52.52 20.44 48.39
N ASP A 129 -51.32 20.18 48.91
CA ASP A 129 -51.02 19.50 50.20
C ASP A 129 -51.74 18.14 50.32
N ASP A 130 -51.84 17.43 49.19
CA ASP A 130 -52.68 16.25 49.00
C ASP A 130 -51.88 14.94 48.79
N PHE A 131 -50.58 14.97 49.03
CA PHE A 131 -49.70 13.82 48.82
C PHE A 131 -49.79 12.80 49.96
N VAL A 132 -49.67 11.52 49.61
CA VAL A 132 -49.54 10.41 50.56
C VAL A 132 -48.23 9.64 50.35
N GLU A 133 -47.92 8.68 51.22
CA GLU A 133 -46.66 7.93 51.19
C GLU A 133 -46.43 7.20 49.85
N THR A 134 -47.50 6.77 49.18
CA THR A 134 -47.40 6.13 47.87
C THR A 134 -46.93 7.09 46.78
N ASP A 135 -47.32 8.37 46.85
CA ASP A 135 -46.90 9.40 45.90
C ASP A 135 -45.41 9.73 46.11
N LEU A 136 -44.99 9.83 47.37
CA LEU A 136 -43.58 10.02 47.72
C LEU A 136 -42.72 8.87 47.17
N HIS A 137 -43.16 7.62 47.35
CA HIS A 137 -42.46 6.45 46.78
C HIS A 137 -42.44 6.48 45.25
N LYS A 138 -43.55 6.88 44.60
CA LYS A 138 -43.61 7.03 43.14
C LYS A 138 -42.56 8.03 42.65
N TRP A 139 -42.49 9.21 43.27
CA TRP A 139 -41.53 10.25 42.84
C TRP A 139 -40.08 9.88 43.12
N ILE A 140 -39.78 9.21 44.24
CA ILE A 140 -38.43 8.67 44.51
C ILE A 140 -38.01 7.70 43.41
N ASN A 141 -38.87 6.72 43.08
CA ASN A 141 -38.60 5.75 42.01
C ASN A 141 -38.43 6.42 40.64
N MET A 142 -39.18 7.48 40.36
CA MET A 142 -39.05 8.25 39.13
C MET A 142 -37.69 8.96 39.04
N LEU A 143 -37.22 9.59 40.12
CA LEU A 143 -35.92 10.24 40.19
C LEU A 143 -34.77 9.23 40.01
N GLU A 144 -34.85 8.08 40.67
CA GLU A 144 -33.87 7.00 40.53
C GLU A 144 -33.78 6.49 39.08
N LYS A 145 -34.91 6.34 38.39
CA LYS A 145 -34.95 5.96 36.97
C LYS A 145 -34.27 6.99 36.08
N VAL A 146 -34.56 8.28 36.26
CA VAL A 146 -33.92 9.34 35.47
C VAL A 146 -32.41 9.35 35.72
N GLN A 147 -31.98 9.22 36.97
CA GLN A 147 -30.57 9.13 37.34
C GLN A 147 -29.88 7.93 36.67
N HIS A 148 -30.53 6.75 36.69
CA HIS A 148 -30.01 5.56 36.05
C HIS A 148 -29.90 5.73 34.52
N ASN A 149 -30.91 6.31 33.87
CA ASN A 149 -30.91 6.57 32.43
C ASN A 149 -29.79 7.52 32.01
N VAL A 150 -29.57 8.60 32.77
CA VAL A 150 -28.48 9.56 32.54
C VAL A 150 -27.12 8.86 32.68
N ASN A 151 -26.93 8.10 33.77
CA ASN A 151 -25.68 7.38 34.00
C ASN A 151 -25.40 6.35 32.91
N ASN A 152 -26.39 5.55 32.52
CA ASN A 152 -26.21 4.55 31.47
C ASN A 152 -25.82 5.19 30.14
N PHE A 153 -26.49 6.28 29.75
CA PHE A 153 -26.21 6.98 28.50
C PHE A 153 -24.77 7.52 28.43
N ILE A 154 -24.28 8.10 29.53
CA ILE A 154 -22.90 8.62 29.63
C ILE A 154 -21.88 7.49 29.43
N HIS A 155 -22.17 6.29 29.94
CA HIS A 155 -21.22 5.17 29.90
C HIS A 155 -21.37 4.27 28.67
N SER A 156 -22.49 4.34 27.93
CA SER A 156 -22.75 3.45 26.77
C SER A 156 -22.21 3.97 25.44
N THR A 157 -21.83 5.25 25.35
CA THR A 157 -21.38 5.85 24.08
C THR A 157 -19.87 5.66 23.92
N THR A 158 -19.46 4.78 23.01
CA THR A 158 -18.06 4.52 22.68
C THR A 158 -17.78 4.76 21.20
N VAL A 159 -16.63 5.33 20.88
CA VAL A 159 -16.12 5.41 19.50
C VAL A 159 -15.13 4.26 19.32
N SER A 160 -15.40 3.37 18.36
CA SER A 160 -14.50 2.30 17.96
C SER A 160 -14.01 2.53 16.53
N GLU A 161 -12.74 2.28 16.29
CA GLU A 161 -12.17 2.26 14.95
C GLU A 161 -12.49 0.92 14.28
N ASP A 162 -13.08 0.95 13.09
CA ASP A 162 -13.25 -0.25 12.28
C ASP A 162 -11.93 -0.51 11.56
N SER A 163 -11.18 -1.51 12.02
CA SER A 163 -9.88 -1.87 11.46
C SER A 163 -10.06 -2.61 10.13
N THR A 164 -10.59 -1.92 9.12
CA THR A 164 -10.43 -2.32 7.73
C THR A 164 -9.10 -1.80 7.23
N GLU A 165 -8.17 -2.72 6.94
CA GLU A 165 -6.84 -2.45 6.43
C GLU A 165 -6.89 -1.45 5.26
N LEU A 166 -6.45 -0.21 5.49
CA LEU A 166 -5.92 0.67 4.44
C LEU A 166 -4.54 0.17 4.01
N GLY A 167 -4.46 -1.12 3.67
CA GLY A 167 -3.27 -1.77 3.18
C GLY A 167 -3.16 -1.54 1.68
N VAL A 168 -2.12 -0.82 1.25
CA VAL A 168 -1.66 -0.90 -0.12
C VAL A 168 -1.12 -2.32 -0.32
N VAL A 169 -1.99 -3.24 -0.69
CA VAL A 169 -1.59 -4.53 -1.23
C VAL A 169 -1.13 -4.25 -2.66
N LEU A 170 0.18 -4.11 -2.84
CA LEU A 170 0.81 -4.11 -4.16
C LEU A 170 0.68 -5.51 -4.79
N TYR A 171 -0.53 -5.88 -5.19
CA TYR A 171 -0.75 -6.88 -6.22
C TYR A 171 -1.88 -6.41 -7.13
N PHE A 172 -1.47 -6.00 -8.33
CA PHE A 172 -2.30 -5.90 -9.52
C PHE A 172 -3.25 -7.10 -9.59
N TYR A 173 -4.56 -6.90 -9.44
CA TYR A 173 -5.59 -7.63 -10.19
C TYR A 173 -6.90 -6.86 -10.17
N PHE A 174 -7.37 -6.50 -11.36
CA PHE A 174 -8.71 -6.02 -11.66
C PHE A 174 -9.76 -6.92 -11.01
N ILE A 175 -10.73 -6.34 -10.30
CA ILE A 175 -12.04 -6.96 -10.11
C ILE A 175 -13.04 -6.10 -10.88
N LYS A 176 -13.74 -6.75 -11.81
CA LYS A 176 -14.83 -6.20 -12.62
C LYS A 176 -16.05 -5.84 -11.78
#